data_AF-A0A1G2W0S9-F1
#
_entry.id   AF-A0A1G2W0S9-F1
#
_cell.length_a   1.000
_cell.length_b   1.000
_cell.length_c   1.000
_cell.angle_alpha   90.00
_cell.angle_beta   90.00
_cell.angle_gamma   90.00
#
_symmetry.space_group_name_H-M   'P 1'
#
loop_
_entity.id
_entity.type
_entity.pdbx_description
1 polymer ?
#
loop_
_entity_poly.entity_id
_entity_poly.type
_entity_poly.pdbx_seq_one_letter_code
_entity_poly.pdbx_strand_id
1 'polypeptide(L)'
;TVRHQDRAEDVDAEWTKLHALLATNYPVAHAAMTREEVASRTLVYTWTGTDKALAPIVLMAHQDVVPVTPETEKDWKYPPFGGVVAENAVWGRGAIDDKGSLVGIFEALETLAKQGFKPRRTVMIVSGGDEEVAGQGASAAAALLKSRGITAEFVLDEGLAVINDNPISGGKVAVIGTAEKGYGTLRVTAKAAGGHSSSPPPDAGGVVNLSRAVVAIADDPFPMTFQGPGAEMVKALAPDAPFMVRMAVANEWLFRGLLAKQVGATPPGAALLHTTIAPTMLKGSPKENVLPQDATAWINYRIAPGDTSATVMARAKAAVGDLPVTLAWNTPPNEPSPVSSSSSWGWKVVAATAGAVAQAPVAPSLVTAGTDSRFLTPVAKDVYRFQPVEFDLADVQMIHGVNEHITLGNLEKMVQFYARLVLTAAR
;
A
#
# COMPACT_ATOMS: atom_id res chain seq x y z
N THR A 1 18.20 7.23 5.44
CA THR A 1 17.61 5.93 5.80
C THR A 1 17.08 5.26 4.55
N VAL A 2 17.96 4.83 3.64
CA VAL A 2 17.56 4.06 2.46
C VAL A 2 17.53 2.58 2.86
N ARG A 3 16.58 1.81 2.32
CA ARG A 3 16.60 0.35 2.44
C ARG A 3 16.81 -0.29 1.08
N HIS A 4 17.82 -1.14 1.01
CA HIS A 4 18.16 -1.92 -0.16
C HIS A 4 17.71 -3.37 0.00
N GLN A 5 17.57 -4.04 -1.14
CA GLN A 5 17.22 -5.46 -1.19
C GLN A 5 18.38 -6.30 -0.63
N ASP A 6 19.63 -5.87 -0.87
CA ASP A 6 20.80 -6.33 -0.13
C ASP A 6 21.06 -5.42 1.08
N ARG A 7 20.80 -5.95 2.27
CA ARG A 7 20.97 -5.23 3.54
C ARG A 7 22.41 -4.85 3.84
N ALA A 8 23.39 -5.42 3.15
CA ALA A 8 24.80 -5.02 3.28
C ALA A 8 25.07 -3.60 2.75
N GLU A 9 24.19 -3.07 1.88
CA GLU A 9 24.29 -1.72 1.32
C GLU A 9 23.68 -0.64 2.23
N ASP A 10 22.98 -1.04 3.29
CA ASP A 10 22.34 -0.11 4.22
C ASP A 10 23.35 0.63 5.11
N VAL A 11 23.16 1.93 5.27
CA VAL A 11 23.98 2.78 6.15
C VAL A 11 23.29 2.99 7.50
N ASP A 12 23.58 2.11 8.46
CA ASP A 12 22.96 2.11 9.78
C ASP A 12 23.12 3.43 10.57
N ALA A 13 24.23 4.16 10.36
CA ALA A 13 24.47 5.45 10.99
C ALA A 13 23.40 6.51 10.64
N GLU A 14 22.81 6.45 9.45
CA GLU A 14 21.76 7.38 9.03
C GLU A 14 20.45 7.21 9.82
N TRP A 15 20.19 5.99 10.30
CA TRP A 15 19.04 5.71 11.18
C TRP A 15 19.22 6.35 12.54
N THR A 16 20.42 6.22 13.10
CA THR A 16 20.77 6.87 14.38
C THR A 16 20.65 8.39 14.27
N LYS A 17 21.10 8.99 13.16
CA LYS A 17 20.96 10.42 12.89
C LYS A 17 19.49 10.84 12.79
N LEU A 18 18.66 10.10 12.06
CA LEU A 18 17.23 10.39 11.94
C LEU A 18 16.54 10.34 13.30
N HIS A 19 16.76 9.29 14.09
CA HIS A 19 16.15 9.15 15.41
C HIS A 19 16.59 10.29 16.36
N ALA A 20 17.86 10.70 16.30
CA ALA A 20 18.36 11.84 17.06
C ALA A 20 17.74 13.17 16.61
N LEU A 21 17.52 13.34 15.30
CA LEU A 21 16.86 14.52 14.73
C LEU A 21 15.41 14.63 15.20
N LEU A 22 14.66 13.52 15.19
CA LEU A 22 13.29 13.48 15.72
C LEU A 22 13.24 13.90 17.19
N ALA A 23 14.16 13.40 18.03
CA ALA A 23 14.23 13.77 19.44
C ALA A 23 14.59 15.25 19.64
N THR A 24 15.47 15.79 18.78
CA THR A 24 15.91 17.18 18.83
C THR A 24 14.81 18.15 18.40
N ASN A 25 14.08 17.81 17.34
CA ASN A 25 13.04 18.68 16.77
C ASN A 25 11.70 18.60 17.54
N TYR A 26 11.42 17.45 18.17
CA TYR A 26 10.16 17.19 18.87
C TYR A 26 10.35 16.85 20.36
N PRO A 27 11.04 17.70 21.14
CA PRO A 27 11.43 17.37 22.51
C PRO A 27 10.21 17.23 23.45
N VAL A 28 9.13 17.97 23.22
CA VAL A 28 7.95 17.93 24.11
C VAL A 28 7.13 16.68 23.84
N ALA A 29 6.94 16.30 22.58
CA ALA A 29 6.32 15.04 22.19
C ALA A 29 7.13 13.84 22.72
N HIS A 30 8.46 13.87 22.60
CA HIS A 30 9.33 12.83 23.14
C HIS A 30 9.26 12.75 24.67
N ALA A 31 9.14 13.87 25.37
CA ALA A 31 8.95 13.87 26.82
C ALA A 31 7.57 13.34 27.24
N ALA A 32 6.54 13.54 26.40
CA ALA A 32 5.17 13.09 26.67
C ALA A 32 4.92 11.60 26.37
N MET A 33 5.82 10.95 25.61
CA MET A 33 5.67 9.57 25.15
C MET A 33 6.78 8.67 25.64
N THR A 34 6.50 7.37 25.77
CA THR A 34 7.55 6.36 25.88
C THR A 34 7.95 5.90 24.48
N ARG A 35 9.25 5.75 24.22
CA ARG A 35 9.79 5.25 22.95
C ARG A 35 10.42 3.87 23.15
N GLU A 36 10.13 2.97 22.23
CA GLU A 36 10.77 1.66 22.10
C GLU A 36 11.27 1.47 20.66
N GLU A 37 12.32 0.67 20.48
CA GLU A 37 12.83 0.28 19.16
C GLU A 37 12.73 -1.24 19.05
N VAL A 38 12.13 -1.73 17.97
CA VAL A 38 12.00 -3.16 17.65
C VAL A 38 12.81 -3.49 16.40
N ALA A 39 12.56 -4.64 15.77
CA ALA A 39 13.30 -5.08 14.59
C ALA A 39 13.35 -4.01 13.48
N SER A 40 14.41 -4.06 12.67
CA SER A 40 14.59 -3.18 11.50
C SER A 40 14.60 -1.67 11.79
N ARG A 41 15.02 -1.23 12.98
CA ARG A 41 15.00 0.19 13.41
C ARG A 41 13.58 0.77 13.55
N THR A 42 12.57 -0.10 13.65
CA THR A 42 11.17 0.34 13.79
C THR A 42 10.95 0.96 15.16
N LEU A 43 10.33 2.13 15.18
CA LEU A 43 10.05 2.87 16.41
C LEU A 43 8.60 2.65 16.84
N VAL A 44 8.39 2.40 18.13
CA VAL A 44 7.08 2.36 18.74
C VAL A 44 7.02 3.45 19.82
N TYR A 45 6.18 4.46 19.61
CA TYR A 45 5.90 5.48 20.62
C TYR A 45 4.53 5.26 21.25
N THR A 46 4.42 5.52 22.55
CA THR A 46 3.14 5.43 23.28
C THR A 46 2.90 6.71 24.08
N TRP A 47 1.88 7.47 23.70
CA TRP A 47 1.31 8.54 24.51
C TRP A 47 0.16 7.96 25.34
N THR A 48 0.46 7.67 26.60
CA THR A 48 -0.50 6.99 27.49
C THR A 48 -1.72 7.85 27.74
N GLY A 49 -2.91 7.30 27.46
CA GLY A 49 -4.19 7.94 27.75
C GLY A 49 -4.57 7.86 29.23
N THR A 50 -5.45 8.78 29.67
CA THR A 50 -5.95 8.79 31.05
C THR A 50 -6.97 7.69 31.34
N ASP A 51 -7.66 7.17 30.33
CA ASP A 51 -8.65 6.10 30.44
C ASP A 51 -8.13 4.80 29.80
N LYS A 52 -7.76 3.84 30.66
CA LYS A 52 -7.24 2.53 30.24
C LYS A 52 -8.30 1.59 29.66
N ALA A 53 -9.59 1.92 29.80
CA ALA A 53 -10.68 1.10 29.22
C ALA A 53 -10.86 1.36 27.72
N LEU A 54 -10.31 2.47 27.19
CA LEU A 54 -10.38 2.79 25.78
C LEU A 54 -9.23 2.11 25.01
N ALA A 55 -9.58 1.33 23.99
CA ALA A 55 -8.61 0.76 23.04
C ALA A 55 -7.75 1.87 22.40
N PRO A 56 -6.43 1.73 22.22
CA PRO A 56 -5.61 2.78 21.62
C PRO A 56 -5.99 3.05 20.15
N ILE A 57 -5.56 4.19 19.63
CA ILE A 57 -5.38 4.37 18.18
C ILE A 57 -3.92 4.19 17.82
N VAL A 58 -3.64 3.68 16.63
CA VAL A 58 -2.28 3.58 16.10
C VAL A 58 -2.18 4.41 14.83
N LEU A 59 -1.21 5.32 14.78
CA LEU A 59 -0.82 6.01 13.55
C LEU A 59 0.49 5.40 13.06
N MET A 60 0.60 5.19 11.76
CA MET A 60 1.76 4.61 11.11
C MET A 60 2.36 5.59 10.11
N ALA A 61 3.65 5.42 9.92
CA ALA A 61 4.44 5.98 8.83
C ALA A 61 5.71 5.14 8.71
N HIS A 62 6.42 5.16 7.60
CA HIS A 62 7.73 4.49 7.53
C HIS A 62 8.89 5.49 7.38
N GLN A 63 10.08 5.04 7.78
CA GLN A 63 11.29 5.85 7.86
C GLN A 63 12.23 5.58 6.70
N ASP A 64 12.10 4.39 6.09
CA ASP A 64 12.87 4.02 4.93
C ASP A 64 12.38 4.73 3.67
N VAL A 65 13.18 4.59 2.63
CA VAL A 65 12.87 5.06 1.28
C VAL A 65 13.53 4.10 0.31
N VAL A 66 12.97 3.96 -0.90
CA VAL A 66 13.65 3.30 -2.01
C VAL A 66 14.97 4.01 -2.38
N PRO A 67 15.96 3.27 -2.93
CA PRO A 67 17.17 3.86 -3.48
C PRO A 67 16.87 4.77 -4.68
N VAL A 68 17.84 5.62 -5.00
CA VAL A 68 17.85 6.36 -6.27
C VAL A 68 18.69 5.57 -7.27
N THR A 69 18.10 5.27 -8.42
CA THR A 69 18.79 4.57 -9.50
C THR A 69 19.91 5.48 -10.05
N PRO A 70 21.19 5.04 -10.06
CA PRO A 70 22.32 5.88 -10.48
C PRO A 70 22.14 6.52 -11.86
N GLU A 71 21.49 5.82 -12.78
CA GLU A 71 21.23 6.28 -14.14
C GLU A 71 20.28 7.49 -14.19
N THR A 72 19.41 7.62 -13.19
CA THR A 72 18.38 8.67 -13.10
C THR A 72 18.77 9.82 -12.18
N GLU A 73 19.88 9.72 -11.44
CA GLU A 73 20.29 10.74 -10.47
C GLU A 73 20.47 12.12 -11.13
N LYS A 74 21.01 12.14 -12.35
CA LYS A 74 21.17 13.35 -13.18
C LYS A 74 19.84 13.99 -13.62
N ASP A 75 18.75 13.24 -13.60
CA ASP A 75 17.42 13.71 -14.02
C ASP A 75 16.68 14.42 -12.85
N TRP A 76 17.25 14.35 -11.64
CA TRP A 76 16.76 15.10 -10.49
C TRP A 76 17.12 16.58 -10.62
N LYS A 77 16.10 17.44 -10.49
CA LYS A 77 16.22 18.89 -10.48
C LYS A 77 16.98 19.40 -9.26
N TYR A 78 16.77 18.75 -8.11
CA TYR A 78 17.47 19.01 -6.84
C TYR A 78 18.04 17.71 -6.30
N PRO A 79 19.15 17.73 -5.54
CA PRO A 79 19.75 16.51 -5.00
C PRO A 79 18.72 15.67 -4.25
N PRO A 80 18.56 14.37 -4.58
CA PRO A 80 17.46 13.54 -4.08
C PRO A 80 17.42 13.41 -2.56
N PHE A 81 18.57 13.47 -1.89
CA PHE A 81 18.67 13.39 -0.43
C PHE A 81 18.97 14.74 0.23
N GLY A 82 18.82 15.84 -0.52
CA GLY A 82 19.14 17.19 -0.05
C GLY A 82 18.03 17.87 0.76
N GLY A 83 16.76 17.44 0.62
CA GLY A 83 15.63 18.07 1.31
C GLY A 83 15.46 19.56 0.95
N VAL A 84 15.70 19.92 -0.31
CA VAL A 84 15.77 21.32 -0.74
C VAL A 84 14.38 21.95 -0.68
N VAL A 85 14.24 23.07 0.04
CA VAL A 85 13.02 23.87 0.02
C VAL A 85 13.09 24.88 -1.13
N ALA A 86 12.30 24.64 -2.16
CA ALA A 86 12.23 25.49 -3.35
C ALA A 86 10.85 25.35 -4.02
N GLU A 87 10.41 26.39 -4.73
CA GLU A 87 9.17 26.34 -5.53
C GLU A 87 7.93 25.95 -4.71
N ASN A 88 7.86 26.44 -3.46
CA ASN A 88 6.79 26.12 -2.52
C ASN A 88 6.64 24.61 -2.23
N ALA A 89 7.74 23.88 -2.30
CA ALA A 89 7.81 22.45 -1.99
C ALA A 89 9.13 22.09 -1.28
N VAL A 90 9.12 20.94 -0.62
CA VAL A 90 10.31 20.24 -0.13
C VAL A 90 10.63 19.13 -1.12
N TRP A 91 11.78 19.24 -1.78
CA TRP A 91 12.24 18.30 -2.80
C TRP A 91 13.16 17.25 -2.20
N GLY A 92 12.85 15.98 -2.46
CA GLY A 92 13.70 14.87 -2.07
C GLY A 92 12.96 13.54 -1.99
N ARG A 93 13.73 12.46 -2.14
CA ARG A 93 13.26 11.09 -1.93
C ARG A 93 12.75 10.91 -0.50
N GLY A 94 11.51 10.44 -0.40
CA GLY A 94 10.75 10.28 0.85
C GLY A 94 10.08 11.54 1.37
N ALA A 95 10.10 12.64 0.60
CA ALA A 95 9.30 13.81 0.93
C ALA A 95 7.79 13.49 0.96
N ILE A 96 7.35 12.59 0.09
CA ILE A 96 5.99 12.03 0.10
C ILE A 96 5.97 10.66 0.74
N ASP A 97 6.87 9.75 0.35
CA ASP A 97 6.78 8.33 0.73
C ASP A 97 7.98 7.88 1.59
N ASP A 98 7.90 7.90 2.92
CA ASP A 98 6.76 8.36 3.74
C ASP A 98 7.17 9.29 4.90
N LYS A 99 8.35 9.90 4.79
CA LYS A 99 8.84 10.80 5.85
C LYS A 99 7.98 12.04 6.01
N GLY A 100 7.27 12.44 4.96
CA GLY A 100 6.22 13.45 5.04
C GLY A 100 5.23 13.13 6.15
N SER A 101 4.61 11.94 6.12
CA SER A 101 3.65 11.49 7.14
C SER A 101 4.27 11.42 8.52
N LEU A 102 5.50 10.88 8.63
CA LEU A 102 6.21 10.81 9.89
C LEU A 102 6.40 12.19 10.52
N VAL A 103 6.92 13.16 9.75
CA VAL A 103 7.09 14.55 10.19
C VAL A 103 5.74 15.17 10.53
N GLY A 104 4.72 14.97 9.70
CA GLY A 104 3.37 15.49 9.93
C GLY A 104 2.75 15.00 11.24
N ILE A 105 2.93 13.73 11.56
CA ILE A 105 2.52 13.13 12.84
C ILE A 105 3.27 13.81 13.99
N PHE A 106 4.60 13.90 13.92
CA PHE A 106 5.40 14.46 15.01
C PHE A 106 5.14 15.95 15.24
N GLU A 107 4.99 16.75 14.19
CA GLU A 107 4.60 18.17 14.29
C GLU A 107 3.24 18.33 14.97
N ALA A 108 2.27 17.48 14.60
CA ALA A 108 0.96 17.47 15.24
C ALA A 108 1.05 17.13 16.73
N LEU A 109 1.76 16.06 17.09
CA LEU A 109 1.91 15.64 18.49
C LEU A 109 2.68 16.65 19.33
N GLU A 110 3.76 17.23 18.80
CA GLU A 110 4.55 18.28 19.44
C GLU A 110 3.67 19.51 19.72
N THR A 111 2.87 19.92 18.74
CA THR A 111 1.93 21.04 18.88
C THR A 111 0.91 20.78 19.98
N LEU A 112 0.29 19.59 19.99
CA LEU A 112 -0.68 19.21 21.02
C LEU A 112 -0.05 19.12 22.41
N ALA A 113 1.14 18.55 22.51
CA ALA A 113 1.85 18.40 23.79
C ALA A 113 2.24 19.78 24.37
N LYS A 114 2.72 20.70 23.53
CA LYS A 114 3.00 22.10 23.91
C LYS A 114 1.76 22.84 24.41
N GLN A 115 0.58 22.51 23.88
CA GLN A 115 -0.70 23.06 24.32
C GLN A 115 -1.23 22.39 25.61
N GLY A 116 -0.50 21.44 26.19
CA GLY A 116 -0.91 20.73 27.40
C GLY A 116 -2.02 19.71 27.18
N PHE A 117 -2.23 19.26 25.94
CA PHE A 117 -3.18 18.19 25.64
C PHE A 117 -2.82 16.93 26.43
N LYS A 118 -3.83 16.30 27.02
CA LYS A 118 -3.71 15.00 27.70
C LYS A 118 -4.72 14.05 27.06
N PRO A 119 -4.27 13.05 26.30
CA PRO A 119 -5.20 12.15 25.64
C PRO A 119 -5.99 11.35 26.69
N ARG A 120 -7.28 11.17 26.45
CA ARG A 120 -8.13 10.22 27.18
C ARG A 120 -7.88 8.80 26.69
N ARG A 121 -7.80 8.60 25.37
CA ARG A 121 -7.45 7.32 24.73
C ARG A 121 -5.96 7.29 24.39
N THR A 122 -5.27 6.19 24.67
CA THR A 122 -3.85 6.05 24.29
C THR A 122 -3.64 6.25 22.79
N VAL A 123 -2.61 7.02 22.43
CA VAL A 123 -2.18 7.22 21.03
C VAL A 123 -0.83 6.53 20.87
N MET A 124 -0.73 5.63 19.90
CA MET A 124 0.51 4.93 19.59
C MET A 124 0.99 5.32 18.20
N ILE A 125 2.31 5.44 18.03
CA ILE A 125 2.95 5.58 16.71
C ILE A 125 3.75 4.32 16.45
N VAL A 126 3.57 3.70 15.29
CA VAL A 126 4.44 2.63 14.80
C VAL A 126 5.11 3.14 13.54
N SER A 127 6.41 3.43 13.64
CA SER A 127 7.19 3.94 12.52
C SER A 127 8.09 2.84 11.94
N GLY A 128 7.65 2.25 10.83
CA GLY A 128 8.34 1.17 10.12
C GLY A 128 9.74 1.57 9.66
N GLY A 129 10.64 0.61 9.50
CA GLY A 129 12.01 0.87 9.03
C GLY A 129 12.48 -0.05 7.93
N ASP A 130 11.57 -0.81 7.32
CA ASP A 130 11.84 -1.72 6.20
C ASP A 130 10.58 -2.00 5.35
N GLU A 131 9.65 -1.05 5.25
CA GLU A 131 8.42 -1.15 4.45
C GLU A 131 8.76 -1.48 2.98
N GLU A 132 9.73 -0.75 2.43
CA GLU A 132 10.10 -0.74 1.00
C GLU A 132 10.73 -2.05 0.52
N VAL A 133 10.91 -3.01 1.43
CA VAL A 133 11.49 -4.33 1.15
C VAL A 133 10.65 -5.49 1.68
N ALA A 134 10.30 -5.50 2.97
CA ALA A 134 9.77 -6.71 3.62
C ALA A 134 8.85 -6.47 4.84
N GLY A 135 8.90 -5.30 5.48
CA GLY A 135 8.07 -4.92 6.63
C GLY A 135 8.25 -5.80 7.88
N GLN A 136 9.45 -6.34 8.11
CA GLN A 136 9.71 -7.17 9.30
C GLN A 136 9.59 -6.36 10.58
N GLY A 137 9.90 -5.07 10.50
CA GLY A 137 9.75 -4.10 11.56
C GLY A 137 8.31 -3.94 12.04
N ALA A 138 7.37 -3.67 11.11
CA ALA A 138 5.95 -3.59 11.43
C ALA A 138 5.39 -4.92 11.95
N SER A 139 5.84 -6.06 11.41
CA SER A 139 5.51 -7.38 11.96
C SER A 139 5.98 -7.56 13.41
N ALA A 140 7.19 -7.12 13.75
CA ALA A 140 7.70 -7.15 15.12
C ALA A 140 6.92 -6.21 16.05
N ALA A 141 6.51 -5.02 15.57
CA ALA A 141 5.65 -4.11 16.32
C ALA A 141 4.27 -4.73 16.58
N ALA A 142 3.66 -5.38 15.59
CA ALA A 142 2.39 -6.10 15.76
C ALA A 142 2.53 -7.24 16.78
N ALA A 143 3.63 -8.00 16.75
CA ALA A 143 3.92 -9.03 17.73
C ALA A 143 4.09 -8.45 19.15
N LEU A 144 4.74 -7.30 19.28
CA LEU A 144 4.88 -6.59 20.56
C LEU A 144 3.49 -6.19 21.11
N LEU A 145 2.66 -5.52 20.31
CA LEU A 145 1.30 -5.12 20.70
C LEU A 145 0.47 -6.36 21.10
N LYS A 146 0.54 -7.44 20.32
CA LYS A 146 -0.16 -8.70 20.61
C LYS A 146 0.28 -9.30 21.94
N SER A 147 1.59 -9.34 22.22
CA SER A 147 2.11 -9.89 23.48
C SER A 147 1.67 -9.10 24.72
N ARG A 148 1.29 -7.83 24.53
CA ARG A 148 0.74 -6.95 25.56
C ARG A 148 -0.79 -6.97 25.62
N GLY A 149 -1.45 -7.80 24.81
CA GLY A 149 -2.91 -7.85 24.71
C GLY A 149 -3.54 -6.55 24.17
N ILE A 150 -2.76 -5.75 23.44
CA ILE A 150 -3.25 -4.50 22.85
C ILE A 150 -4.02 -4.83 21.58
N THR A 151 -5.25 -4.35 21.49
CA THR A 151 -6.04 -4.31 20.26
C THR A 151 -6.45 -2.86 20.01
N ALA A 152 -6.00 -2.28 18.90
CA ALA A 152 -6.32 -0.90 18.53
C ALA A 152 -7.78 -0.77 18.09
N GLU A 153 -8.40 0.37 18.41
CA GLU A 153 -9.71 0.74 17.86
C GLU A 153 -9.63 0.94 16.35
N PHE A 154 -8.57 1.59 15.89
CA PHE A 154 -8.16 1.58 14.50
C PHE A 154 -6.66 1.82 14.35
N VAL A 155 -6.12 1.33 13.24
CA VAL A 155 -4.82 1.72 12.70
C VAL A 155 -5.05 2.65 11.52
N LEU A 156 -4.28 3.72 11.41
CA LEU A 156 -4.20 4.55 10.21
C LEU A 156 -2.76 4.57 9.72
N ASP A 157 -2.58 4.22 8.45
CA ASP A 157 -1.31 4.19 7.74
C ASP A 157 -1.39 4.98 6.44
N GLU A 158 -0.28 5.06 5.73
CA GLU A 158 -0.23 5.60 4.37
C GLU A 158 -1.12 4.82 3.39
N GLY A 159 -1.21 5.31 2.16
CA GLY A 159 -1.86 4.60 1.06
C GLY A 159 -2.57 5.54 0.11
N LEU A 160 -3.90 5.58 0.15
CA LEU A 160 -4.66 6.45 -0.75
C LEU A 160 -4.58 7.91 -0.32
N ALA A 161 -4.93 8.82 -1.22
CA ALA A 161 -4.77 10.26 -1.02
C ALA A 161 -6.05 11.02 -1.37
N VAL A 162 -5.97 12.35 -1.31
CA VAL A 162 -6.96 13.23 -1.92
C VAL A 162 -6.62 13.41 -3.40
N ILE A 163 -7.56 13.06 -4.26
CA ILE A 163 -7.41 13.17 -5.72
C ILE A 163 -8.26 14.34 -6.20
N ASN A 164 -7.63 15.37 -6.76
CA ASN A 164 -8.29 16.60 -7.20
C ASN A 164 -9.17 16.39 -8.43
N ASP A 165 -8.75 15.53 -9.35
CA ASP A 165 -9.34 15.24 -10.64
C ASP A 165 -9.88 13.80 -10.71
N ASN A 166 -10.60 13.38 -9.65
CA ASN A 166 -11.10 12.01 -9.57
C ASN A 166 -12.08 11.70 -10.73
N PRO A 167 -11.86 10.63 -11.51
CA PRO A 167 -12.61 10.38 -12.74
C PRO A 167 -14.05 9.92 -12.50
N ILE A 168 -14.40 9.50 -11.28
CA ILE A 168 -15.76 9.04 -10.94
C ILE A 168 -16.64 10.24 -10.57
N SER A 169 -16.15 11.14 -9.73
CA SER A 169 -16.88 12.35 -9.31
C SER A 169 -16.71 13.53 -10.26
N GLY A 170 -15.63 13.55 -11.06
CA GLY A 170 -15.23 14.71 -11.87
C GLY A 170 -14.62 15.84 -11.05
N GLY A 171 -14.24 15.61 -9.79
CA GLY A 171 -13.70 16.63 -8.90
C GLY A 171 -12.98 16.03 -7.69
N LYS A 172 -12.67 16.90 -6.71
CA LYS A 172 -11.83 16.52 -5.57
C LYS A 172 -12.50 15.52 -4.65
N VAL A 173 -11.81 14.44 -4.29
CA VAL A 173 -12.28 13.38 -3.39
C VAL A 173 -11.15 12.92 -2.47
N ALA A 174 -11.44 12.80 -1.17
CA ALA A 174 -10.57 12.10 -0.23
C ALA A 174 -10.88 10.59 -0.28
N VAL A 175 -9.95 9.78 -0.75
CA VAL A 175 -10.16 8.33 -0.88
C VAL A 175 -9.42 7.63 0.25
N ILE A 176 -10.11 6.78 1.03
CA ILE A 176 -9.54 6.08 2.18
C ILE A 176 -9.56 4.59 1.92
N GLY A 177 -8.40 3.94 1.97
CA GLY A 177 -8.29 2.49 1.80
C GLY A 177 -8.88 1.74 2.99
N THR A 178 -9.88 0.88 2.77
CA THR A 178 -10.45 -0.01 3.81
C THR A 178 -9.91 -1.43 3.74
N ALA A 179 -9.19 -1.76 2.66
CA ALA A 179 -8.45 -3.00 2.50
C ALA A 179 -7.27 -2.78 1.56
N GLU A 180 -6.37 -3.75 1.52
CA GLU A 180 -5.34 -3.88 0.49
C GLU A 180 -5.37 -5.25 -0.18
N LYS A 181 -4.90 -5.30 -1.43
CA LYS A 181 -4.79 -6.55 -2.19
C LYS A 181 -3.62 -7.40 -1.68
N GLY A 182 -3.80 -8.71 -1.74
CA GLY A 182 -2.73 -9.66 -1.55
C GLY A 182 -1.74 -9.60 -2.71
N TYR A 183 -0.59 -10.23 -2.53
CA TYR A 183 0.50 -10.25 -3.51
C TYR A 183 1.11 -11.63 -3.58
N GLY A 184 1.30 -12.14 -4.80
CA GLY A 184 2.04 -13.38 -5.01
C GLY A 184 2.62 -13.46 -6.40
N THR A 185 3.84 -13.97 -6.50
CA THR A 185 4.46 -14.27 -7.79
C THR A 185 4.52 -15.77 -7.98
N LEU A 186 3.71 -16.27 -8.91
CA LEU A 186 3.69 -17.67 -9.29
C LEU A 186 4.82 -17.95 -10.28
N ARG A 187 5.71 -18.88 -9.92
CA ARG A 187 6.75 -19.40 -10.80
C ARG A 187 6.23 -20.65 -11.51
N VAL A 188 6.18 -20.59 -12.83
CA VAL A 188 5.79 -21.71 -13.71
C VAL A 188 7.04 -22.20 -14.41
N THR A 189 7.39 -23.47 -14.24
CA THR A 189 8.61 -24.06 -14.82
C THR A 189 8.27 -25.26 -15.68
N ALA A 190 8.67 -25.23 -16.95
CA ALA A 190 8.64 -26.36 -17.86
C ALA A 190 10.04 -26.97 -17.93
N LYS A 191 10.20 -28.22 -17.49
CA LYS A 191 11.47 -28.95 -17.64
C LYS A 191 11.54 -29.61 -19.01
N ALA A 192 12.74 -29.68 -19.57
CA ALA A 192 13.01 -30.34 -20.84
C ALA A 192 14.39 -30.99 -20.83
N ALA A 193 14.64 -31.92 -21.75
CA ALA A 193 15.95 -32.56 -21.87
C ALA A 193 17.06 -31.59 -22.34
N GLY A 194 16.69 -30.48 -23.00
CA GLY A 194 17.61 -29.60 -23.72
C GLY A 194 18.15 -30.24 -25.00
N GLY A 195 19.17 -29.64 -25.61
CA GLY A 195 19.85 -30.18 -26.79
C GLY A 195 20.14 -29.14 -27.88
N HIS A 196 20.56 -29.62 -29.05
CA HIS A 196 20.82 -28.76 -30.21
C HIS A 196 19.51 -28.49 -30.97
N SER A 197 19.28 -27.25 -31.39
CA SER A 197 18.01 -26.86 -32.05
C SER A 197 17.74 -27.57 -33.37
N SER A 198 18.75 -28.16 -34.02
CA SER A 198 18.62 -28.97 -35.24
C SER A 198 17.97 -30.34 -35.02
N SER A 199 17.74 -30.75 -33.78
CA SER A 199 17.13 -32.03 -33.43
C SER A 199 16.11 -31.84 -32.30
N PRO A 200 15.00 -31.13 -32.57
CA PRO A 200 14.01 -30.82 -31.56
C PRO A 200 13.29 -32.07 -31.05
N PRO A 201 12.91 -32.12 -29.77
CA PRO A 201 12.18 -33.24 -29.21
C PRO A 201 10.73 -33.27 -29.71
N PRO A 202 10.10 -34.45 -29.77
CA PRO A 202 8.74 -34.61 -30.28
C PRO A 202 7.66 -33.96 -29.39
N ASP A 203 7.95 -33.68 -28.13
CA ASP A 203 7.05 -33.08 -27.14
C ASP A 203 7.02 -31.53 -27.18
N ALA A 204 7.54 -30.94 -28.26
CA ALA A 204 7.69 -29.50 -28.50
C ALA A 204 8.68 -28.76 -27.57
N GLY A 205 9.20 -29.41 -26.52
CA GLY A 205 10.20 -28.87 -25.60
C GLY A 205 9.69 -27.82 -24.60
N GLY A 206 10.58 -27.41 -23.69
CA GLY A 206 10.23 -26.62 -22.50
C GLY A 206 9.64 -25.25 -22.82
N VAL A 207 10.17 -24.54 -23.82
CA VAL A 207 9.70 -23.20 -24.20
C VAL A 207 8.25 -23.24 -24.70
N VAL A 208 7.90 -24.19 -25.56
CA VAL A 208 6.53 -24.28 -26.10
C VAL A 208 5.53 -24.65 -25.01
N ASN A 209 5.89 -25.60 -24.14
CA ASN A 209 5.03 -26.00 -23.03
C ASN A 209 4.83 -24.88 -22.00
N LEU A 210 5.89 -24.12 -21.70
CA LEU A 210 5.78 -22.90 -20.89
C LEU A 210 4.86 -21.88 -21.54
N SER A 211 5.05 -21.58 -22.83
CA SER A 211 4.22 -20.59 -23.54
C SER A 211 2.74 -20.96 -23.51
N ARG A 212 2.41 -22.24 -23.73
CA ARG A 212 1.03 -22.73 -23.61
C ARG A 212 0.48 -22.54 -22.20
N ALA A 213 1.27 -22.84 -21.17
CA ALA A 213 0.85 -22.69 -19.78
C ALA A 213 0.62 -21.21 -19.41
N VAL A 214 1.49 -20.30 -19.85
CA VAL A 214 1.35 -18.86 -19.60
C VAL A 214 0.08 -18.32 -20.27
N VAL A 215 -0.17 -18.68 -21.54
CA VAL A 215 -1.39 -18.28 -22.25
C VAL A 215 -2.63 -18.84 -21.56
N ALA A 216 -2.64 -20.13 -21.20
CA ALA A 216 -3.78 -20.75 -20.53
C ALA A 216 -4.12 -20.07 -19.20
N ILE A 217 -3.11 -19.68 -18.41
CA ILE A 217 -3.30 -18.95 -17.15
C ILE A 217 -3.81 -17.52 -17.42
N ALA A 218 -3.26 -16.82 -18.42
CA ALA A 218 -3.65 -15.45 -18.73
C ALA A 218 -5.06 -15.35 -19.34
N ASP A 219 -5.48 -16.36 -20.10
CA ASP A 219 -6.80 -16.45 -20.75
C ASP A 219 -7.92 -16.94 -19.81
N ASP A 220 -7.60 -17.24 -18.54
CA ASP A 220 -8.58 -17.58 -17.48
C ASP A 220 -8.65 -16.48 -16.38
N PRO A 221 -9.08 -15.25 -16.72
CA PRO A 221 -9.11 -14.14 -15.78
C PRO A 221 -10.11 -14.38 -14.63
N PHE A 222 -9.81 -13.81 -13.46
CA PHE A 222 -10.74 -13.87 -12.33
C PHE A 222 -12.04 -13.11 -12.62
N PRO A 223 -13.19 -13.61 -12.13
CA PRO A 223 -14.47 -12.96 -12.32
C PRO A 223 -14.46 -11.51 -11.83
N MET A 224 -14.80 -10.59 -12.72
CA MET A 224 -14.93 -9.18 -12.40
C MET A 224 -16.37 -8.87 -11.96
N THR A 225 -16.55 -8.53 -10.69
CA THR A 225 -17.87 -8.32 -10.10
C THR A 225 -17.92 -6.97 -9.39
N PHE A 226 -19.06 -6.29 -9.45
CA PHE A 226 -19.26 -5.01 -8.77
C PHE A 226 -19.52 -5.24 -7.27
N GLN A 227 -18.46 -5.53 -6.52
CA GLN A 227 -18.49 -5.80 -5.08
C GLN A 227 -17.19 -5.35 -4.40
N GLY A 228 -17.17 -5.41 -3.06
CA GLY A 228 -16.01 -5.05 -2.25
C GLY A 228 -15.70 -3.55 -2.25
N PRO A 229 -14.53 -3.16 -1.72
CA PRO A 229 -14.22 -1.74 -1.49
C PRO A 229 -14.19 -0.89 -2.76
N GLY A 230 -13.80 -1.47 -3.92
CA GLY A 230 -13.86 -0.78 -5.20
C GLY A 230 -15.29 -0.38 -5.62
N ALA A 231 -16.27 -1.24 -5.37
CA ALA A 231 -17.68 -0.92 -5.60
C ALA A 231 -18.22 0.07 -4.55
N GLU A 232 -17.77 -0.02 -3.30
CA GLU A 232 -18.14 0.94 -2.25
C GLU A 232 -17.70 2.37 -2.58
N MET A 233 -16.53 2.54 -3.20
CA MET A 233 -16.08 3.86 -3.70
C MET A 233 -17.10 4.46 -4.66
N VAL A 234 -17.51 3.69 -5.67
CA VAL A 234 -18.48 4.12 -6.68
C VAL A 234 -19.84 4.44 -6.03
N LYS A 235 -20.27 3.64 -5.04
CA LYS A 235 -21.50 3.89 -4.29
C LYS A 235 -21.44 5.17 -3.47
N ALA A 236 -20.31 5.44 -2.82
CA ALA A 236 -20.10 6.63 -2.01
C ALA A 236 -20.07 7.91 -2.84
N LEU A 237 -19.53 7.85 -4.05
CA LEU A 237 -19.44 8.98 -4.98
C LEU A 237 -20.66 9.14 -5.88
N ALA A 238 -21.52 8.12 -5.95
CA ALA A 238 -22.71 8.15 -6.78
C ALA A 238 -23.58 9.40 -6.57
N PRO A 239 -23.85 9.91 -5.35
CA PRO A 239 -24.69 11.09 -5.16
C PRO A 239 -24.29 12.32 -5.99
N ASP A 240 -22.98 12.48 -6.22
CA ASP A 240 -22.39 13.60 -6.98
C ASP A 240 -22.16 13.26 -8.47
N ALA A 241 -22.37 12.01 -8.87
CA ALA A 241 -22.15 11.54 -10.23
C ALA A 241 -23.33 11.90 -11.19
N PRO A 242 -23.12 11.82 -12.52
CA PRO A 242 -24.19 12.02 -13.50
C PRO A 242 -25.40 11.11 -13.27
N PHE A 243 -26.59 11.57 -13.68
CA PHE A 243 -27.88 10.88 -13.45
C PHE A 243 -27.86 9.39 -13.81
N MET A 244 -27.24 9.02 -14.94
CA MET A 244 -27.17 7.63 -15.38
C MET A 244 -26.38 6.73 -14.42
N VAL A 245 -25.28 7.24 -13.86
CA VAL A 245 -24.47 6.51 -12.87
C VAL A 245 -25.26 6.35 -11.57
N ARG A 246 -25.91 7.43 -11.11
CA ARG A 246 -26.79 7.42 -9.93
C ARG A 246 -27.91 6.39 -10.05
N MET A 247 -28.60 6.38 -11.17
CA MET A 247 -29.70 5.46 -11.44
C MET A 247 -29.22 4.01 -11.48
N ALA A 248 -28.08 3.75 -12.14
CA ALA A 248 -27.50 2.41 -12.20
C ALA A 248 -27.08 1.89 -10.81
N VAL A 249 -26.43 2.73 -10.00
CA VAL A 249 -26.02 2.37 -8.62
C VAL A 249 -27.25 2.15 -7.73
N ALA A 250 -28.27 3.01 -7.79
CA ALA A 250 -29.50 2.85 -7.01
C ALA A 250 -30.26 1.56 -7.38
N ASN A 251 -30.08 1.05 -8.59
CA ASN A 251 -30.67 -0.18 -9.11
C ASN A 251 -29.59 -1.26 -9.34
N GLU A 252 -28.62 -1.37 -8.43
CA GLU A 252 -27.49 -2.32 -8.51
C GLU A 252 -27.95 -3.75 -8.84
N TRP A 253 -29.08 -4.19 -8.29
CA TRP A 253 -29.65 -5.51 -8.54
C TRP A 253 -29.87 -5.81 -10.04
N LEU A 254 -30.16 -4.78 -10.85
CA LEU A 254 -30.38 -4.87 -12.29
C LEU A 254 -29.10 -4.55 -13.08
N PHE A 255 -28.33 -3.54 -12.64
CA PHE A 255 -27.19 -3.02 -13.39
C PHE A 255 -25.82 -3.51 -12.92
N ARG A 256 -25.73 -4.46 -11.98
CA ARG A 256 -24.47 -5.00 -11.44
C ARG A 256 -23.45 -5.35 -12.53
N GLY A 257 -23.86 -6.08 -13.57
CA GLY A 257 -22.98 -6.47 -14.67
C GLY A 257 -22.51 -5.29 -15.52
N LEU A 258 -23.39 -4.32 -15.77
CA LEU A 258 -23.04 -3.10 -16.51
C LEU A 258 -22.07 -2.22 -15.70
N LEU A 259 -22.31 -2.05 -14.40
CA LEU A 259 -21.43 -1.32 -13.49
C LEU A 259 -20.04 -1.95 -13.44
N ALA A 260 -19.95 -3.27 -13.30
CA ALA A 260 -18.68 -3.99 -13.33
C ALA A 260 -17.93 -3.76 -14.65
N LYS A 261 -18.64 -3.86 -15.79
CA LYS A 261 -18.07 -3.64 -17.12
C LYS A 261 -17.59 -2.20 -17.31
N GLN A 262 -18.35 -1.21 -16.84
CA GLN A 262 -18.02 0.20 -17.03
C GLN A 262 -16.84 0.63 -16.15
N VAL A 263 -16.85 0.25 -14.86
CA VAL A 263 -15.73 0.51 -13.95
C VAL A 263 -14.48 -0.23 -14.42
N GLY A 264 -14.63 -1.50 -14.83
CA GLY A 264 -13.55 -2.33 -15.34
C GLY A 264 -13.07 -1.99 -16.76
N ALA A 265 -13.57 -0.93 -17.38
CA ALA A 265 -13.16 -0.54 -18.73
C ALA A 265 -11.73 0.03 -18.77
N THR A 266 -11.19 0.46 -17.63
CA THR A 266 -9.80 0.92 -17.49
C THR A 266 -9.00 -0.05 -16.62
N PRO A 267 -7.68 -0.18 -16.83
CA PRO A 267 -6.86 -1.07 -16.00
C PRO A 267 -6.92 -0.75 -14.49
N PRO A 268 -6.86 0.53 -14.04
CA PRO A 268 -7.03 0.85 -12.63
C PRO A 268 -8.41 0.47 -12.09
N GLY A 269 -9.47 0.71 -12.86
CA GLY A 269 -10.84 0.37 -12.46
C GLY A 269 -11.07 -1.15 -12.39
N ALA A 270 -10.50 -1.93 -13.31
CA ALA A 270 -10.54 -3.39 -13.26
C ALA A 270 -9.81 -3.92 -12.02
N ALA A 271 -8.63 -3.36 -11.71
CA ALA A 271 -7.83 -3.76 -10.55
C ALA A 271 -8.55 -3.60 -9.20
N LEU A 272 -9.55 -2.72 -9.12
CA LEU A 272 -10.40 -2.52 -7.94
C LEU A 272 -11.47 -3.60 -7.77
N LEU A 273 -11.83 -4.33 -8.83
CA LEU A 273 -12.99 -5.24 -8.86
C LEU A 273 -12.64 -6.73 -8.92
N HIS A 274 -11.38 -7.09 -9.18
CA HIS A 274 -10.96 -8.49 -9.23
C HIS A 274 -9.47 -8.72 -8.98
N THR A 275 -9.09 -9.99 -8.80
CA THR A 275 -7.70 -10.43 -8.80
C THR A 275 -7.10 -10.25 -10.20
N THR A 276 -5.96 -9.57 -10.29
CA THR A 276 -5.29 -9.29 -11.57
C THR A 276 -4.15 -10.27 -11.80
N ILE A 277 -3.93 -10.64 -13.06
CA ILE A 277 -2.89 -11.56 -13.51
C ILE A 277 -1.96 -10.79 -14.46
N ALA A 278 -0.65 -10.82 -14.20
CA ALA A 278 0.35 -10.17 -15.05
C ALA A 278 1.57 -11.07 -15.21
N PRO A 279 1.76 -11.74 -16.36
CA PRO A 279 3.03 -12.35 -16.71
C PRO A 279 4.10 -11.26 -16.88
N THR A 280 5.15 -11.28 -16.06
CA THR A 280 6.15 -10.19 -16.01
C THR A 280 7.53 -10.61 -16.50
N MET A 281 7.94 -11.87 -16.29
CA MET A 281 9.27 -12.34 -16.68
C MET A 281 9.20 -13.70 -17.36
N LEU A 282 10.06 -13.89 -18.35
CA LEU A 282 10.29 -15.16 -19.04
C LEU A 282 11.79 -15.44 -19.09
N LYS A 283 12.17 -16.69 -18.86
CA LYS A 283 13.53 -17.20 -18.99
C LYS A 283 13.50 -18.48 -19.81
N GLY A 284 14.38 -18.55 -20.81
CA GLY A 284 14.60 -19.73 -21.63
C GLY A 284 16.09 -19.93 -21.90
N SER A 285 16.43 -20.30 -23.13
CA SER A 285 17.83 -20.52 -23.52
C SER A 285 18.62 -19.21 -23.59
N PRO A 286 19.90 -19.20 -23.15
CA PRO A 286 20.78 -18.06 -23.35
C PRO A 286 21.32 -17.96 -24.79
N LYS A 287 21.06 -18.96 -25.65
CA LYS A 287 21.51 -19.00 -27.06
C LYS A 287 20.39 -19.50 -27.98
N GLU A 288 20.29 -18.91 -29.16
CA GLU A 288 19.26 -19.18 -30.16
C GLU A 288 19.31 -20.61 -30.74
N ASN A 289 20.47 -21.25 -30.73
CA ASN A 289 20.67 -22.61 -31.25
C ASN A 289 20.70 -23.72 -30.18
N VAL A 290 20.39 -23.37 -28.93
CA VAL A 290 20.36 -24.32 -27.81
C VAL A 290 18.92 -24.43 -27.30
N LEU A 291 18.42 -25.66 -27.18
CA LEU A 291 17.19 -25.94 -26.48
C LEU A 291 17.47 -25.94 -24.98
N PRO A 292 16.73 -25.18 -24.16
CA PRO A 292 17.04 -25.09 -22.75
C PRO A 292 16.56 -26.33 -21.99
N GLN A 293 17.26 -26.64 -20.89
CA GLN A 293 16.85 -27.71 -19.97
C GLN A 293 15.65 -27.30 -19.10
N ASP A 294 15.42 -26.00 -18.94
CA ASP A 294 14.20 -25.47 -18.36
C ASP A 294 13.76 -24.17 -19.06
N ALA A 295 12.47 -23.91 -19.02
CA ALA A 295 11.92 -22.60 -19.31
C ALA A 295 11.05 -22.19 -18.13
N THR A 296 11.18 -20.93 -17.67
CA THR A 296 10.46 -20.44 -16.50
C THR A 296 9.76 -19.12 -16.77
N ALA A 297 8.54 -18.97 -16.26
CA ALA A 297 7.79 -17.72 -16.23
C ALA A 297 7.49 -17.30 -14.80
N TRP A 298 7.44 -15.99 -14.57
CA TRP A 298 6.94 -15.39 -13.33
C TRP A 298 5.67 -14.62 -13.65
N ILE A 299 4.58 -15.02 -13.00
CA ILE A 299 3.25 -14.43 -13.16
C ILE A 299 2.89 -13.77 -11.85
N ASN A 300 2.78 -12.45 -11.87
CA ASN A 300 2.39 -11.65 -10.72
C ASN A 300 0.88 -11.64 -10.55
N TYR A 301 0.44 -11.78 -9.30
CA TYR A 301 -0.94 -11.66 -8.89
C TYR A 301 -1.09 -10.55 -7.87
N ARG A 302 -2.09 -9.68 -8.10
CA ARG A 302 -2.67 -8.85 -7.04
C ARG A 302 -4.01 -9.46 -6.67
N ILE A 303 -4.07 -10.07 -5.50
CA ILE A 303 -5.19 -10.90 -5.03
C ILE A 303 -6.26 -10.00 -4.41
N ALA A 304 -7.47 -9.98 -4.95
CA ALA A 304 -8.55 -9.17 -4.41
C ALA A 304 -9.11 -9.76 -3.11
N PRO A 305 -9.64 -8.93 -2.19
CA PRO A 305 -10.40 -9.43 -1.05
C PRO A 305 -11.55 -10.35 -1.49
N GLY A 306 -11.60 -11.55 -0.91
CA GLY A 306 -12.53 -12.61 -1.28
C GLY A 306 -11.86 -13.80 -1.99
N ASP A 307 -10.70 -13.57 -2.63
CA ASP A 307 -9.80 -14.63 -3.09
C ASP A 307 -8.70 -14.90 -2.07
N THR A 308 -7.99 -16.01 -2.22
CA THR A 308 -6.79 -16.34 -1.42
C THR A 308 -5.68 -16.85 -2.31
N SER A 309 -4.44 -16.86 -1.81
CA SER A 309 -3.32 -17.47 -2.56
C SER A 309 -3.60 -18.94 -2.90
N ALA A 310 -4.33 -19.66 -2.05
CA ALA A 310 -4.73 -21.03 -2.32
C ALA A 310 -5.71 -21.13 -3.49
N THR A 311 -6.71 -20.23 -3.60
CA THR A 311 -7.64 -20.21 -4.74
C THR A 311 -6.92 -19.84 -6.03
N VAL A 312 -5.95 -18.92 -5.97
CA VAL A 312 -5.10 -18.56 -7.12
C VAL A 312 -4.30 -19.75 -7.62
N MET A 313 -3.59 -20.45 -6.73
CA MET A 313 -2.82 -21.65 -7.08
C MET A 313 -3.72 -22.73 -7.69
N ALA A 314 -4.92 -22.93 -7.14
CA ALA A 314 -5.88 -23.93 -7.64
C ALA A 314 -6.37 -23.59 -9.06
N ARG A 315 -6.72 -22.33 -9.33
CA ARG A 315 -7.12 -21.88 -10.67
C ARG A 315 -6.00 -22.00 -11.69
N ALA A 316 -4.78 -21.56 -11.33
CA ALA A 316 -3.64 -21.69 -12.22
C ALA A 316 -3.33 -23.15 -12.57
N LYS A 317 -3.45 -24.08 -11.61
CA LYS A 317 -3.33 -25.53 -11.87
C LYS A 317 -4.42 -26.05 -12.79
N ALA A 318 -5.67 -25.63 -12.59
CA ALA A 318 -6.78 -26.03 -13.46
C ALA A 318 -6.59 -25.50 -14.90
N ALA A 319 -6.12 -24.25 -15.05
CA ALA A 319 -5.87 -23.63 -16.34
C ALA A 319 -4.79 -24.36 -17.15
N VAL A 320 -3.69 -24.79 -16.51
CA VAL A 320 -2.62 -25.52 -17.22
C VAL A 320 -2.94 -26.99 -17.50
N GLY A 321 -3.89 -27.59 -16.78
CA GLY A 321 -4.29 -28.98 -16.96
C GLY A 321 -3.11 -29.96 -16.90
N ASP A 322 -2.98 -30.80 -17.93
CA ASP A 322 -1.93 -31.83 -18.05
C ASP A 322 -0.65 -31.33 -18.73
N LEU A 323 -0.50 -30.02 -18.95
CA LEU A 323 0.75 -29.48 -19.49
C LEU A 323 1.93 -29.85 -18.58
N PRO A 324 3.10 -30.22 -19.14
CA PRO A 324 4.25 -30.68 -18.37
C PRO A 324 5.00 -29.50 -17.69
N VAL A 325 4.32 -28.85 -16.75
CA VAL A 325 4.83 -27.69 -16.00
C VAL A 325 4.63 -27.88 -14.50
N THR A 326 5.52 -27.31 -13.71
CA THR A 326 5.40 -27.23 -12.25
C THR A 326 5.09 -25.81 -11.84
N LEU A 327 4.15 -25.66 -10.90
CA LEU A 327 3.73 -24.38 -10.35
C LEU A 327 4.18 -24.29 -8.88
N ALA A 328 4.84 -23.21 -8.52
CA ALA A 328 5.21 -22.91 -7.14
C ALA A 328 5.21 -21.41 -6.90
N TRP A 329 4.93 -20.99 -5.68
CA TRP A 329 5.15 -19.60 -5.29
C TRP A 329 6.65 -19.30 -5.27
N ASN A 330 7.05 -18.18 -5.89
CA ASN A 330 8.46 -17.76 -5.93
C ASN A 330 8.99 -17.44 -4.52
N THR A 331 8.15 -16.80 -3.71
CA THR A 331 8.27 -16.56 -2.28
C THR A 331 6.90 -16.78 -1.64
N PRO A 332 6.79 -17.00 -0.32
CA PRO A 332 5.49 -17.05 0.34
C PRO A 332 4.61 -15.85 -0.07
N PRO A 333 3.37 -16.09 -0.55
CA PRO A 333 2.47 -15.01 -0.95
C PRO A 333 1.89 -14.31 0.29
N ASN A 334 1.49 -13.06 0.10
CA ASN A 334 0.73 -12.29 1.07
C ASN A 334 -0.76 -12.39 0.73
N GLU A 335 -1.57 -12.78 1.71
CA GLU A 335 -3.03 -12.76 1.57
C GLU A 335 -3.55 -11.31 1.53
N PRO A 336 -4.69 -11.04 0.88
CA PRO A 336 -5.36 -9.75 0.99
C PRO A 336 -5.71 -9.44 2.45
N SER A 337 -5.72 -8.16 2.82
CA SER A 337 -6.15 -7.79 4.16
C SER A 337 -7.65 -8.05 4.34
N PRO A 338 -8.12 -8.25 5.59
CA PRO A 338 -9.53 -8.10 5.90
C PRO A 338 -10.05 -6.72 5.45
N VAL A 339 -11.34 -6.65 5.15
CA VAL A 339 -12.00 -5.38 4.82
C VAL A 339 -12.47 -4.71 6.11
N SER A 340 -11.90 -3.54 6.40
CA SER A 340 -12.28 -2.68 7.53
C SER A 340 -13.66 -2.08 7.33
N SER A 341 -14.37 -1.82 8.42
CA SER A 341 -15.70 -1.22 8.39
C SER A 341 -15.65 0.22 7.87
N SER A 342 -16.53 0.54 6.92
CA SER A 342 -16.82 1.91 6.45
C SER A 342 -18.00 2.55 7.21
N SER A 343 -18.31 2.06 8.42
CA SER A 343 -19.41 2.57 9.26
C SER A 343 -19.10 2.62 10.77
N SER A 344 -17.94 2.09 11.18
CA SER A 344 -17.51 2.09 12.58
C SER A 344 -17.23 3.51 13.09
N TRP A 345 -17.05 3.63 14.41
CA TRP A 345 -16.64 4.91 14.99
C TRP A 345 -15.28 5.36 14.44
N GLY A 346 -14.32 4.44 14.30
CA GLY A 346 -13.00 4.72 13.71
C GLY A 346 -13.14 5.33 12.31
N TRP A 347 -13.89 4.68 11.42
CA TRP A 347 -14.19 5.20 10.09
C TRP A 347 -14.77 6.61 10.13
N LYS A 348 -15.80 6.84 10.95
CA LYS A 348 -16.47 8.15 11.04
C LYS A 348 -15.50 9.25 11.45
N VAL A 349 -14.59 8.96 12.37
CA VAL A 349 -13.58 9.93 12.83
C VAL A 349 -12.54 10.20 11.74
N VAL A 350 -11.99 9.17 11.08
CA VAL A 350 -11.02 9.36 9.99
C VAL A 350 -11.66 10.09 8.81
N ALA A 351 -12.83 9.62 8.35
CA ALA A 351 -13.56 10.20 7.23
C ALA A 351 -13.97 11.65 7.49
N ALA A 352 -14.55 11.97 8.66
CA ALA A 352 -14.91 13.35 9.00
C ALA A 352 -13.67 14.26 9.01
N THR A 353 -12.54 13.77 9.54
CA THR A 353 -11.29 14.54 9.58
C THR A 353 -10.74 14.77 8.17
N ALA A 354 -10.68 13.72 7.35
CA ALA A 354 -10.23 13.78 5.97
C ALA A 354 -11.08 14.75 5.14
N GLY A 355 -12.41 14.62 5.19
CA GLY A 355 -13.33 15.50 4.48
C GLY A 355 -13.25 16.96 4.94
N ALA A 356 -13.05 17.21 6.25
CA ALA A 356 -12.93 18.56 6.78
C ALA A 356 -11.60 19.25 6.40
N VAL A 357 -10.50 18.51 6.30
CA VAL A 357 -9.19 19.06 5.90
C VAL A 357 -9.12 19.20 4.38
N ALA A 358 -9.52 18.17 3.65
CA ALA A 358 -9.54 18.18 2.19
C ALA A 358 -10.63 19.09 1.60
N GLN A 359 -11.67 19.44 2.39
CA GLN A 359 -12.87 20.12 1.90
C GLN A 359 -13.49 19.40 0.70
N ALA A 360 -13.64 18.08 0.83
CA ALA A 360 -14.04 17.19 -0.25
C ALA A 360 -14.91 16.03 0.26
N PRO A 361 -15.77 15.44 -0.59
CA PRO A 361 -16.40 14.15 -0.31
C PRO A 361 -15.36 13.08 0.01
N VAL A 362 -15.77 12.09 0.81
CA VAL A 362 -14.93 10.99 1.25
C VAL A 362 -15.49 9.68 0.72
N ALA A 363 -14.63 8.83 0.18
CA ALA A 363 -15.02 7.52 -0.31
C ALA A 363 -14.10 6.42 0.22
N PRO A 364 -14.64 5.26 0.68
CA PRO A 364 -13.83 4.08 0.92
C PRO A 364 -13.33 3.52 -0.42
N SER A 365 -12.18 2.86 -0.44
CA SER A 365 -11.69 2.16 -1.63
C SER A 365 -10.70 1.04 -1.28
N LEU A 366 -10.16 0.39 -2.31
CA LEU A 366 -9.18 -0.68 -2.23
C LEU A 366 -7.79 -0.15 -2.57
N VAL A 367 -6.82 -0.39 -1.69
CA VAL A 367 -5.40 -0.22 -2.04
C VAL A 367 -4.95 -1.41 -2.89
N THR A 368 -4.49 -1.15 -4.11
CA THR A 368 -4.06 -2.21 -5.04
C THR A 368 -2.61 -2.65 -4.82
N ALA A 369 -1.84 -1.85 -4.08
CA ALA A 369 -0.52 -2.16 -3.55
C ALA A 369 -0.63 -2.75 -2.13
N GLY A 370 0.45 -2.75 -1.36
CA GLY A 370 0.41 -3.13 0.05
C GLY A 370 1.25 -2.19 0.89
N THR A 371 0.95 -2.14 2.19
CA THR A 371 1.55 -1.22 3.18
C THR A 371 1.96 -2.01 4.43
N ASP A 372 2.70 -1.40 5.36
CA ASP A 372 3.07 -2.02 6.62
C ASP A 372 1.86 -2.33 7.53
N SER A 373 0.77 -1.56 7.44
CA SER A 373 -0.43 -1.78 8.25
C SER A 373 -1.08 -3.15 8.10
N ARG A 374 -0.79 -3.91 7.03
CA ARG A 374 -1.23 -5.30 6.88
C ARG A 374 -0.82 -6.18 8.06
N PHE A 375 0.35 -5.91 8.65
CA PHE A 375 0.87 -6.68 9.77
C PHE A 375 0.12 -6.41 11.08
N LEU A 376 -0.52 -5.23 11.20
CA LEU A 376 -1.26 -4.85 12.40
C LEU A 376 -2.71 -5.33 12.39
N THR A 377 -3.19 -5.92 11.29
CA THR A 377 -4.56 -6.47 11.20
C THR A 377 -4.94 -7.43 12.35
N PRO A 378 -4.06 -8.27 12.92
CA PRO A 378 -4.43 -9.15 14.04
C PRO A 378 -4.54 -8.44 15.39
N VAL A 379 -4.12 -7.17 15.47
CA VAL A 379 -4.09 -6.34 16.69
C VAL A 379 -4.87 -5.04 16.51
N ALA A 380 -5.79 -5.00 15.56
CA ALA A 380 -6.64 -3.85 15.28
C ALA A 380 -8.05 -4.31 14.93
N LYS A 381 -9.04 -3.52 15.32
CA LYS A 381 -10.43 -3.72 14.92
C LYS A 381 -10.66 -3.31 13.47
N ASP A 382 -10.14 -2.14 13.09
CA ASP A 382 -10.18 -1.60 11.74
C ASP A 382 -8.78 -1.08 11.35
N VAL A 383 -8.41 -1.20 10.08
CA VAL A 383 -7.17 -0.67 9.50
C VAL A 383 -7.49 0.19 8.28
N TYR A 384 -7.12 1.45 8.32
CA TYR A 384 -7.34 2.44 7.26
C TYR A 384 -6.02 2.89 6.64
N ARG A 385 -6.06 3.24 5.35
CA ARG A 385 -4.90 3.65 4.55
C ARG A 385 -5.19 4.97 3.87
N PHE A 386 -4.69 6.06 4.44
CA PHE A 386 -4.95 7.40 3.94
C PHE A 386 -3.81 8.35 4.30
N GLN A 387 -3.15 8.86 3.28
CA GLN A 387 -2.19 9.94 3.37
C GLN A 387 -2.89 11.28 3.09
N PRO A 388 -2.84 12.26 4.01
CA PRO A 388 -3.58 13.53 3.91
C PRO A 388 -2.88 14.54 2.98
N VAL A 389 -2.63 14.14 1.75
CA VAL A 389 -1.99 14.90 0.68
C VAL A 389 -2.92 15.01 -0.51
N GLU A 390 -2.86 16.14 -1.21
CA GLU A 390 -3.63 16.40 -2.43
C GLU A 390 -2.74 16.28 -3.66
N PHE A 391 -3.19 15.49 -4.64
CA PHE A 391 -2.53 15.32 -5.93
C PHE A 391 -3.55 15.36 -7.07
N ASP A 392 -3.07 15.75 -8.25
CA ASP A 392 -3.73 15.36 -9.49
C ASP A 392 -3.30 13.91 -9.82
N LEU A 393 -4.10 13.16 -10.56
CA LEU A 393 -3.77 11.78 -10.94
C LEU A 393 -2.44 11.68 -11.67
N ALA A 394 -2.08 12.71 -12.44
CA ALA A 394 -0.82 12.80 -13.13
C ALA A 394 0.39 12.95 -12.20
N ASP A 395 0.20 13.36 -10.94
CA ASP A 395 1.33 13.54 -10.01
C ASP A 395 1.67 12.25 -9.25
N VAL A 396 0.76 11.27 -9.19
CA VAL A 396 0.96 10.00 -8.46
C VAL A 396 2.22 9.25 -8.91
N GLN A 397 2.61 9.39 -10.18
CA GLN A 397 3.81 8.77 -10.75
C GLN A 397 5.14 9.32 -10.19
N MET A 398 5.12 10.40 -9.39
CA MET A 398 6.31 10.87 -8.68
C MET A 398 6.68 9.99 -7.48
N ILE A 399 5.75 9.20 -6.95
CA ILE A 399 6.02 8.22 -5.88
C ILE A 399 6.96 7.17 -6.45
N HIS A 400 8.09 6.95 -5.77
CA HIS A 400 9.25 6.16 -6.23
C HIS A 400 9.93 6.70 -7.51
N GLY A 401 9.43 7.81 -8.07
CA GLY A 401 9.95 8.44 -9.27
C GLY A 401 11.06 9.46 -9.02
N VAL A 402 11.55 10.03 -10.12
CA VAL A 402 12.46 11.19 -10.12
C VAL A 402 11.68 12.42 -9.69
N ASN A 403 12.34 13.38 -9.03
CA ASN A 403 11.73 14.66 -8.66
C ASN A 403 10.57 14.54 -7.65
N GLU A 404 10.58 13.50 -6.82
CA GLU A 404 9.66 13.40 -5.69
C GLU A 404 9.79 14.64 -4.79
N HIS A 405 8.65 15.24 -4.46
CA HIS A 405 8.58 16.43 -3.63
C HIS A 405 7.20 16.54 -3.00
N ILE A 406 7.10 17.20 -1.84
CA ILE A 406 5.82 17.54 -1.22
C ILE A 406 5.65 19.06 -1.15
N THR A 407 4.50 19.57 -1.56
CA THR A 407 4.22 21.00 -1.47
C THR A 407 4.10 21.43 -0.01
N LEU A 408 4.46 22.68 0.31
CA LEU A 408 4.31 23.22 1.67
C LEU A 408 2.84 23.21 2.11
N GLY A 409 1.91 23.41 1.17
CA GLY A 409 0.48 23.31 1.45
C GLY A 409 0.01 21.90 1.80
N ASN A 410 0.59 20.86 1.17
CA ASN A 410 0.32 19.47 1.54
C ASN A 410 0.91 19.12 2.92
N LEU A 411 2.12 19.59 3.23
CA LEU A 411 2.69 19.44 4.58
C LEU A 411 1.80 20.10 5.63
N GLU A 412 1.31 21.32 5.40
CA GLU A 412 0.41 21.99 6.33
C GLU A 412 -0.89 21.20 6.53
N LYS A 413 -1.55 20.76 5.45
CA LYS A 413 -2.77 19.93 5.52
C LYS A 413 -2.54 18.64 6.28
N MET A 414 -1.39 18.01 6.08
CA MET A 414 -1.01 16.78 6.77
C MET A 414 -0.89 16.99 8.28
N VAL A 415 -0.19 18.04 8.72
CA VAL A 415 -0.12 18.41 10.14
C VAL A 415 -1.51 18.72 10.71
N GLN A 416 -2.33 19.49 9.98
CA GLN A 416 -3.69 19.81 10.40
C GLN A 416 -4.56 18.55 10.53
N PHE A 417 -4.43 17.60 9.61
CA PHE A 417 -5.14 16.33 9.64
C PHE A 417 -4.76 15.51 10.87
N TYR A 418 -3.48 15.24 11.10
CA TYR A 418 -3.06 14.43 12.24
C TYR A 418 -3.40 15.09 13.58
N ALA A 419 -3.25 16.42 13.69
CA ALA A 419 -3.63 17.14 14.91
C ALA A 419 -5.13 17.04 15.19
N ARG A 420 -5.98 17.26 14.17
CA ARG A 420 -7.44 17.14 14.30
C ARG A 420 -7.87 15.70 14.58
N LEU A 421 -7.23 14.73 13.93
CA LEU A 421 -7.51 13.31 14.13
C LEU A 421 -7.23 12.91 15.57
N VAL A 422 -6.05 13.23 16.10
CA VAL A 422 -5.68 12.93 17.49
C VAL A 422 -6.61 13.66 18.46
N LEU A 423 -6.89 14.95 18.25
CA LEU A 423 -7.83 15.71 19.08
C LEU A 423 -9.24 15.11 19.09
N THR A 424 -9.69 14.52 17.99
CA THR A 424 -11.04 13.97 17.88
C THR A 424 -11.12 12.54 18.41
N ALA A 425 -10.13 11.71 18.06
CA ALA A 425 -10.10 10.30 18.41
C ALA A 425 -9.65 10.05 19.87
N ALA A 426 -8.81 10.93 20.42
CA ALA A 426 -8.18 10.73 21.71
C ALA A 426 -8.70 11.63 22.83
N ARG A 427 -9.76 12.42 22.61
CA ARG A 427 -10.35 13.30 23.64
C ARG A 427 -11.36 12.62 24.56
#